data_AF-A0A354GTL5-F1
#
_entry.id   AF-A0A354GTL5-F1
#
_cell.length_a   1.000
_cell.length_b   1.000
_cell.length_c   1.000
_cell.angle_alpha   90.00
_cell.angle_beta   90.00
_cell.angle_gamma   90.00
#
_symmetry.space_group_name_H-M   'P 1'
#
loop_
_entity.id
_entity.type
_entity.pdbx_description
1 polymer ?
#
loop_
_entity_poly.entity_id
_entity_poly.type
_entity_poly.pdbx_seq_one_letter_code
_entity_poly.pdbx_strand_id
1 'polypeptide(L)' 'MKTIELIANVDEQHRLSVEVPADVKPGAVRIVLALPTDEEVEEEGWWQEAVSEIWAAHWSDPREDIYTLEDGKPEDEPR' A
#
# COMPACT_ATOMS: atom_id res chain seq x y z
N MET A 1 -13.15 -24.09 -4.60
CA MET A 1 -11.83 -24.63 -4.19
C MET A 1 -11.85 -24.77 -2.68
N LYS A 2 -11.38 -25.89 -2.14
CA LYS A 2 -11.26 -26.07 -0.67
C LYS A 2 -9.82 -25.72 -0.29
N THR A 3 -9.66 -24.73 0.58
CA THR A 3 -8.35 -24.34 1.11
C THR A 3 -8.16 -24.99 2.47
N ILE A 4 -6.99 -25.56 2.71
CA ILE A 4 -6.55 -26.03 4.02
C ILE A 4 -5.28 -25.29 4.39
N GLU A 5 -5.19 -24.86 5.64
CA GLU A 5 -3.96 -24.24 6.16
C GLU A 5 -3.02 -25.35 6.61
N LEU A 6 -1.75 -25.24 6.23
CA LEU A 6 -0.70 -26.18 6.59
C LEU A 6 0.47 -25.41 7.18
N ILE A 7 1.08 -25.98 8.21
CA ILE A 7 2.32 -25.44 8.77
C ILE A 7 3.47 -25.90 7.88
N ALA A 8 4.21 -24.95 7.33
CA ALA A 8 5.36 -25.21 6.49
C ALA A 8 6.60 -24.52 7.08
N ASN A 9 7.76 -25.11 6.86
CA ASN A 9 9.04 -24.55 7.26
C ASN A 9 9.88 -24.21 6.02
N VAL A 10 10.51 -23.04 6.02
CA VAL A 10 11.51 -22.68 5.02
C VAL A 10 12.89 -22.84 5.65
N ASP A 11 13.71 -23.74 5.11
CA ASP A 11 15.07 -23.94 5.62
C ASP A 11 16.06 -22.88 5.10
N GLU A 12 17.27 -22.89 5.65
CA GLU A 12 18.35 -21.97 5.26
C GLU A 12 18.81 -22.14 3.80
N GLN A 13 18.42 -23.24 3.14
CA GLN A 13 18.67 -23.47 1.71
C GLN A 13 17.48 -23.03 0.85
N HIS A 14 16.55 -22.25 1.41
CA HIS A 14 15.32 -21.77 0.77
C HIS A 14 14.41 -22.89 0.26
N ARG A 15 14.40 -24.05 0.93
CA ARG A 15 13.50 -25.15 0.61
C ARG A 15 12.29 -25.11 1.53
N LEU A 16 11.11 -25.18 0.91
CA LEU A 16 9.83 -25.30 1.61
C LEU A 16 9.56 -26.78 1.93
N SER A 17 9.45 -27.12 3.20
CA SER A 17 8.99 -28.42 3.67
C SER A 17 7.62 -28.29 4.34
N VAL A 18 6.71 -29.20 4.00
CA VAL A 18 5.34 -29.23 4.52
C VAL A 18 4.86 -30.67 4.60
N GLU A 19 4.18 -31.03 5.68
CA GLU A 19 3.53 -32.33 5.81
C GLU A 19 2.07 -32.23 5.35
N VAL A 20 1.71 -33.08 4.39
CA VAL A 20 0.35 -33.14 3.84
C VAL A 20 -0.41 -34.25 4.56
N PRO A 21 -1.59 -33.97 5.16
CA PRO A 21 -2.43 -34.98 5.79
C PRO A 21 -2.82 -36.12 4.85
N ALA A 22 -2.93 -37.34 5.40
CA ALA A 22 -3.18 -38.56 4.62
C ALA A 22 -4.55 -38.61 3.92
N ASP A 23 -5.50 -37.76 4.31
CA ASP A 23 -6.81 -37.62 3.67
C ASP A 23 -6.79 -36.77 2.39
N VAL A 24 -5.69 -36.05 2.13
CA VAL A 24 -5.48 -35.31 0.88
C VAL A 24 -5.04 -36.28 -0.22
N LYS A 25 -5.86 -36.38 -1.27
CA LYS A 25 -5.56 -37.25 -2.42
C LYS A 25 -4.36 -36.71 -3.22
N PRO A 26 -3.54 -37.59 -3.81
CA PRO A 26 -2.46 -37.18 -4.73
C PRO A 26 -3.01 -36.36 -5.90
N GLY A 27 -2.33 -35.25 -6.23
CA GLY A 27 -2.73 -34.38 -7.33
C GLY A 27 -1.95 -33.07 -7.36
N ALA A 28 -2.19 -32.25 -8.39
CA ALA A 28 -1.62 -30.91 -8.47
C ALA A 28 -2.27 -29.99 -7.43
N VAL A 29 -1.45 -29.21 -6.74
CA VAL A 29 -1.90 -28.24 -5.73
C VAL A 29 -1.29 -26.86 -6.02
N ARG A 30 -1.99 -25.81 -5.61
CA ARG A 30 -1.48 -24.43 -5.63
C ARG A 30 -0.99 -24.07 -4.23
N ILE A 31 0.22 -23.54 -4.15
CA ILE A 31 0.82 -23.06 -2.90
C ILE A 31 0.77 -21.52 -2.91
N VAL A 32 0.44 -20.91 -1.77
CA VAL A 32 0.53 -19.46 -1.54
C VAL A 32 1.42 -19.27 -0.33
N LEU A 33 2.47 -18.47 -0.46
CA LEU A 33 3.39 -18.15 0.61
C LEU A 33 3.10 -16.72 1.05
N ALA A 34 2.58 -16.55 2.27
CA ALA A 34 2.43 -15.26 2.91
C ALA A 34 3.67 -15.04 3.79
N LEU A 35 4.53 -14.11 3.39
CA LEU A 35 5.65 -13.67 4.20
C LEU A 35 5.18 -12.45 4.99
N PRO A 36 5.61 -12.29 6.26
CA PRO A 36 5.49 -10.99 6.90
C PRO A 36 6.21 -10.00 6.00
N THR A 37 5.47 -9.04 5.47
CA THR A 37 6.08 -7.86 4.89
C THR A 37 6.66 -7.11 6.08
N ASP A 38 7.93 -6.69 6.00
CA ASP A 38 8.49 -5.71 6.93
C ASP A 38 7.78 -4.37 6.65
N GLU A 39 6.49 -4.29 6.98
CA GLU A 39 5.57 -3.19 6.71
C GLU A 39 5.94 -1.91 7.49
N GLU A 40 6.96 -1.93 8.34
CA GLU A 40 7.46 -0.74 9.02
C GLU A 40 8.57 0.02 8.28
N VAL A 41 9.13 -0.49 7.16
CA VAL A 41 10.34 0.15 6.56
C VAL A 41 10.15 0.72 5.15
N GLU A 42 9.16 0.31 4.36
CA GLU A 42 9.03 0.82 2.97
C GLU A 42 7.69 1.49 2.61
N GLU A 43 6.62 1.35 3.40
CA GLU A 43 5.32 1.97 3.02
C GLU A 43 5.00 3.33 3.68
N GLU A 44 5.65 3.71 4.78
CA GLU A 44 5.31 4.96 5.50
C GLU A 44 5.99 6.24 4.96
N GLY A 45 6.73 6.18 3.85
CA GLY A 45 7.39 7.35 3.27
C GLY A 45 6.74 7.84 1.99
N TRP A 46 6.49 6.91 1.06
CA TRP A 46 6.13 7.24 -0.31
C TRP A 46 4.73 7.87 -0.42
N TRP A 47 3.77 7.44 0.40
CA TRP A 47 2.43 7.99 0.37
C TRP A 47 2.39 9.41 0.95
N GLN A 48 3.09 9.63 2.06
CA GLN A 48 3.21 10.92 2.73
C GLN A 48 3.90 11.94 1.80
N GLU A 49 4.95 11.51 1.11
CA GLU A 49 5.66 12.34 0.13
C GLU A 49 4.78 12.65 -1.09
N ALA A 50 4.11 11.65 -1.66
CA ALA A 50 3.18 11.85 -2.77
C ALA A 50 2.02 12.77 -2.42
N VAL A 51 1.43 12.65 -1.22
CA VAL A 51 0.40 13.57 -0.73
C VAL A 51 0.99 14.97 -0.58
N SER A 52 2.14 15.12 0.08
CA SER A 52 2.79 16.42 0.26
C SER A 52 3.04 17.14 -1.07
N GLU A 53 3.55 16.44 -2.09
CA GLU A 53 3.79 17.01 -3.42
C GLU A 53 2.50 17.50 -4.09
N ILE A 54 1.41 16.70 -4.04
CA ILE A 54 0.12 17.09 -4.64
C ILE A 54 -0.45 18.34 -3.96
N TRP A 55 -0.39 18.39 -2.62
CA TRP A 55 -0.88 19.54 -1.87
C TRP A 55 -0.01 20.79 -2.09
N ALA A 56 1.31 20.63 -2.14
CA ALA A 56 2.23 21.73 -2.43
C ALA A 56 1.97 22.32 -3.82
N ALA A 57 1.71 21.48 -4.83
CA ALA A 57 1.34 21.92 -6.17
C ALA A 57 0.03 22.71 -6.18
N HIS A 58 -0.97 22.27 -5.41
CA HIS A 58 -2.27 22.94 -5.33
C HIS A 58 -2.20 24.28 -4.59
N TRP A 59 -1.50 24.35 -3.45
CA TRP A 59 -1.31 25.61 -2.70
C TRP A 59 -0.45 26.63 -3.44
N SER A 60 0.36 26.19 -4.40
CA SER A 60 1.19 27.09 -5.19
C SER A 60 0.51 27.57 -6.46
N ASP A 61 -0.73 27.16 -6.74
CA ASP A 61 -1.48 27.55 -7.93
C ASP A 61 -2.27 28.84 -7.68
N PRO A 62 -1.89 29.98 -8.28
CA PRO A 62 -2.58 31.26 -8.05
C PRO A 62 -4.02 31.27 -8.59
N ARG A 63 -4.42 30.29 -9.41
CA ARG A 63 -5.80 30.16 -9.89
C ARG A 63 -6.74 29.62 -8.82
N GLU A 64 -6.18 29.04 -7.76
CA GLU A 64 -6.90 28.54 -6.59
C GLU A 64 -6.91 29.59 -5.45
N ASP A 65 -6.32 30.77 -5.67
CA ASP A 65 -6.38 31.88 -4.73
C ASP A 65 -7.81 32.42 -4.65
N ILE A 66 -8.40 32.35 -3.47
CA ILE A 66 -9.76 32.85 -3.22
C ILE A 66 -9.79 34.27 -2.64
N TYR A 67 -8.63 34.85 -2.35
CA TYR A 67 -8.46 36.22 -1.87
C TYR A 67 -7.27 36.89 -2.53
N THR A 68 -7.36 38.21 -2.77
CA THR A 68 -6.18 38.97 -3.21
C THR A 68 -5.18 39.16 -2.07
N LEU A 69 -3.89 39.08 -2.37
CA LEU A 69 -2.82 39.34 -1.39
C LEU A 69 -2.69 40.82 -1.01
N GLU A 70 -3.17 41.72 -1.87
CA GLU A 70 -3.01 43.17 -1.69
C GLU A 70 -3.97 43.73 -0.64
N ASP A 71 -5.23 43.27 -0.66
CA ASP A 71 -6.29 43.81 0.19
C ASP A 71 -7.04 42.75 1.01
N GLY A 72 -6.76 41.46 0.80
CA GLY A 72 -7.40 40.36 1.51
C GLY A 72 -8.87 40.18 1.15
N LYS A 73 -9.35 40.75 0.04
CA LYS A 73 -10.75 40.60 -0.41
C LYS A 73 -10.93 39.40 -1.33
N PRO A 74 -12.14 38.81 -1.38
CA PRO A 74 -12.44 37.72 -2.28
C PRO A 74 -12.19 38.11 -3.75
N GLU A 75 -11.61 37.21 -4.55
CA GLU A 75 -11.41 37.48 -5.99
C GLU A 75 -12.75 37.67 -6.73
N ASP A 76 -13.79 36.96 -6.31
CA ASP A 76 -15.13 36.98 -6.91
C ASP A 76 -16.12 37.90 -6.18
N GLU A 77 -15.66 38.92 -5.43
CA GLU A 77 -16.57 39.86 -4.77
C GLU A 77 -17.45 40.57 -5.83
N PRO A 78 -18.78 40.36 -5.85
CA PRO A 78 -19.64 41.01 -6.83
C PRO A 78 -19.62 42.53 -6.57
N ARG A 79 -19.23 43.29 -7.59
CA ARG A 79 -19.19 44.76 -7.56
C ARG A 79 -20.54 45.41 -7.32
#